data_AF-A0A832Q3D2-F1
#
_entry.id   AF-A0A832Q3D2-F1
#
_cell.length_a   1.000
_cell.length_b   1.000
_cell.length_c   1.000
_cell.angle_alpha   90.00
_cell.angle_beta   90.00
_cell.angle_gamma   90.00
#
_symmetry.space_group_name_H-M   'P 1'
#
loop_
_entity.id
_entity.type
_entity.pdbx_description
1 polymer ?
#
loop_
_entity_poly.entity_id
_entity_poly.type
_entity_poly.pdbx_seq_one_letter_code
_entity_poly.pdbx_strand_id
1 'polypeptide(L)'
;MNKLDSVIFDLDGTLWDSTDGLLIAWNKVLDEYDEVVKKFSKKDIEGYMGTPITEIYDDFLHYIDPITRRKIEKDCNKSQMEYLEVHGGKLFPGLDRESYHIWVLILGKSTQMVFLLT
;
A
#
# COMPACT_ATOMS: atom_id res chain seq x y z
N MET A 1 -35.31 -5.02 -14.62
CA MET A 1 -34.39 -5.08 -13.47
C MET A 1 -33.00 -4.85 -14.04
N ASN A 2 -32.35 -3.71 -13.73
CA ASN A 2 -31.02 -3.43 -14.27
C ASN A 2 -30.04 -4.42 -13.66
N LYS A 3 -29.36 -5.17 -14.52
CA LYS A 3 -28.29 -6.09 -14.12
C LYS A 3 -27.07 -5.22 -13.82
N LEU A 4 -26.40 -5.50 -12.70
CA LEU A 4 -25.15 -4.84 -12.34
C LEU A 4 -24.06 -5.46 -13.24
N ASP A 5 -23.45 -4.66 -14.11
CA ASP A 5 -22.51 -5.16 -15.12
C ASP A 5 -21.09 -5.36 -14.58
N SER A 6 -20.69 -4.61 -13.54
CA SER A 6 -19.37 -4.73 -12.90
C SER A 6 -19.32 -4.10 -11.51
N VAL A 7 -18.35 -4.54 -10.69
CA VAL A 7 -17.98 -3.95 -9.41
C VAL A 7 -16.46 -3.77 -9.39
N ILE A 8 -15.98 -2.60 -8.98
CA ILE A 8 -14.54 -2.31 -8.81
C ILE A 8 -14.26 -2.29 -7.31
N PHE A 9 -13.23 -3.02 -6.90
CA PHE A 9 -12.76 -3.02 -5.52
C PHE A 9 -11.42 -2.32 -5.44
N ASP A 10 -11.26 -1.52 -4.39
CA ASP A 10 -9.93 -1.11 -3.95
C ASP A 10 -9.16 -2.34 -3.41
N LEU A 11 -7.83 -2.26 -3.34
CA LEU A 11 -7.00 -3.38 -2.92
C LEU A 11 -6.61 -3.26 -1.45
N ASP A 12 -5.83 -2.23 -1.11
CA ASP A 12 -5.29 -1.97 0.22
C ASP A 12 -6.41 -1.60 1.20
N GLY A 13 -6.55 -2.36 2.29
CA GLY A 13 -7.59 -2.10 3.30
C GLY A 13 -9.01 -2.50 2.86
N THR A 14 -9.18 -3.04 1.65
CA THR A 14 -10.47 -3.57 1.16
C THR A 14 -10.41 -5.08 0.89
N LEU A 15 -9.40 -5.54 0.15
CA LEU A 15 -9.24 -6.96 -0.20
C LEU A 15 -8.12 -7.63 0.58
N TRP A 16 -7.10 -6.85 0.94
CA TRP A 16 -6.01 -7.35 1.76
C TRP A 16 -5.56 -6.34 2.81
N ASP A 17 -4.89 -6.84 3.83
CA ASP A 17 -4.09 -6.08 4.77
C ASP A 17 -2.63 -6.12 4.29
N SER A 18 -2.13 -4.97 3.82
CA SER A 18 -0.75 -4.77 3.40
C SER A 18 0.10 -4.05 4.46
N THR A 19 -0.48 -3.72 5.62
CA THR A 19 0.11 -2.85 6.64
C THR A 19 1.44 -3.38 7.15
N ASP A 20 1.56 -4.69 7.39
CA ASP A 20 2.81 -5.27 7.88
C ASP A 20 3.94 -5.16 6.84
N GLY A 21 3.63 -5.31 5.56
CA GLY A 21 4.60 -5.17 4.47
C GLY A 21 5.07 -3.73 4.29
N LEU A 22 4.14 -2.77 4.35
CA LEU A 22 4.46 -1.34 4.35
C LEU A 22 5.35 -0.98 5.55
N LEU A 23 5.00 -1.47 6.75
CA LEU A 23 5.75 -1.21 7.98
C LEU A 23 7.21 -1.67 7.86
N ILE A 24 7.42 -2.88 7.35
CA ILE A 24 8.77 -3.44 7.17
C ILE A 24 9.53 -2.66 6.10
N ALA A 25 8.93 -2.46 4.93
CA ALA A 25 9.60 -1.83 3.79
C ALA A 25 9.96 -0.36 4.06
N TRP A 26 9.03 0.42 4.61
CA TRP A 26 9.26 1.85 4.84
C TRP A 26 10.26 2.05 5.99
N ASN A 27 10.10 1.35 7.11
CA ASN A 27 11.03 1.53 8.24
C ASN A 27 12.45 1.08 7.91
N LYS A 28 12.62 0.08 7.03
CA LYS A 28 13.93 -0.30 6.50
C LYS A 28 14.59 0.87 5.77
N VAL A 29 13.85 1.57 4.92
CA VAL A 29 14.38 2.74 4.19
C VAL A 29 14.64 3.90 5.14
N LEU A 30 13.74 4.16 6.10
CA LEU A 30 13.93 5.23 7.08
C LEU A 30 15.22 5.06 7.91
N ASP A 31 15.67 3.83 8.15
CA ASP A 31 16.95 3.55 8.84
C ASP A 31 18.20 3.96 8.04
N GLU A 32 18.06 4.29 6.75
CA GLU A 32 19.16 4.70 5.86
C GLU A 32 19.38 6.23 5.86
N TYR A 33 18.56 7.01 6.56
CA TYR A 33 18.63 8.48 6.59
C TYR A 33 18.86 9.00 8.00
N ASP A 34 20.04 9.61 8.21
CA ASP A 34 20.45 10.15 9.52
C ASP A 34 19.52 11.25 10.04
N GLU A 35 18.80 11.97 9.16
CA GLU A 35 17.88 13.03 9.57
C GLU A 35 16.55 12.50 10.13
N VAL A 36 16.23 11.22 9.89
CA VAL A 36 14.98 10.60 10.33
C VAL A 36 15.10 10.13 11.77
N VAL A 37 14.30 10.73 12.66
CA VAL A 37 14.33 10.45 14.10
C VAL A 37 13.13 9.64 14.59
N LYS A 38 12.20 9.26 13.70
CA LYS A 38 10.99 8.50 14.01
C LYS A 38 10.75 7.40 12.97
N LYS A 39 10.18 6.29 13.44
CA LYS A 39 9.72 5.17 12.61
C LYS A 39 8.21 5.12 12.60
N PHE A 40 7.64 4.63 11.50
CA PHE A 40 6.21 4.32 11.45
C PHE A 40 5.91 3.22 12.47
N SER A 41 4.82 3.39 13.21
CA SER A 41 4.16 2.29 13.91
C SER A 41 3.05 1.69 13.04
N LYS A 42 2.60 0.49 13.40
CA LYS A 42 1.45 -0.15 12.74
C LYS A 42 0.21 0.75 12.77
N LYS A 43 -0.03 1.40 13.92
CA LYS A 43 -1.16 2.31 14.12
C LYS A 43 -1.09 3.55 13.21
N ASP A 44 0.12 4.05 12.95
CA ASP A 44 0.28 5.19 12.03
C ASP A 44 -0.14 4.78 10.62
N ILE A 45 0.37 3.64 10.13
CA ILE A 45 0.04 3.13 8.78
C ILE A 45 -1.45 2.83 8.64
N GLU A 46 -2.06 2.18 9.63
CA GLU A 46 -3.51 1.94 9.67
C GLU A 46 -4.31 3.25 9.61
N GLY A 47 -3.84 4.31 10.27
CA GLY A 47 -4.46 5.63 10.26
C GLY A 47 -4.37 6.36 8.92
N TYR A 48 -3.39 6.01 8.09
CA TYR A 48 -3.17 6.59 6.76
C TYR A 48 -3.78 5.77 5.61
N MET A 49 -4.49 4.68 5.90
CA MET A 49 -5.12 3.86 4.86
C MET A 49 -6.12 4.70 4.05
N GLY A 50 -5.96 4.70 2.71
CA GLY A 50 -6.75 5.52 1.79
C GLY A 50 -6.29 6.98 1.65
N THR A 51 -5.26 7.41 2.37
CA THR A 51 -4.64 8.73 2.21
C THR A 51 -3.65 8.74 1.04
N PRO A 52 -3.58 9.81 0.23
CA PRO A 52 -2.55 9.95 -0.81
C PRO A 52 -1.15 9.85 -0.23
N ILE A 53 -0.29 9.02 -0.82
CA ILE A 53 1.02 8.69 -0.25
C ILE A 53 1.90 9.92 0.01
N THR A 54 1.85 10.90 -0.88
CA THR A 54 2.60 12.16 -0.75
C THR A 54 2.16 12.96 0.48
N GLU A 55 0.87 12.93 0.83
CA GLU A 55 0.34 13.56 2.04
C GLU A 55 0.80 12.83 3.31
N ILE A 56 0.91 11.49 3.26
CA ILE A 56 1.46 10.69 4.37
C ILE A 56 2.88 11.14 4.70
N TYR A 57 3.76 11.21 3.70
CA TYR A 57 5.15 11.62 3.92
C TYR A 57 5.25 13.10 4.32
N ASP A 58 4.39 13.96 3.78
CA ASP A 58 4.36 15.38 4.17
C ASP A 58 3.97 15.59 5.62
N ASP A 59 3.02 14.80 6.13
CA ASP A 59 2.60 14.83 7.54
C ASP A 59 3.65 14.15 8.44
N PHE A 60 4.06 12.93 8.11
CA PHE A 60 4.94 12.12 8.96
C PHE A 60 6.37 12.68 9.05
N LEU A 61 6.90 13.19 7.93
CA LEU A 61 8.24 13.76 7.82
C LEU A 61 8.21 15.28 7.63
N HIS A 62 7.22 15.97 8.20
CA HIS A 62 7.08 17.43 8.10
C HIS A 62 8.33 18.21 8.53
N TYR A 63 9.17 17.61 9.38
CA TYR A 63 10.42 18.17 9.89
C TYR A 63 11.64 17.97 8.97
N ILE A 64 11.51 17.15 7.92
CA ILE A 64 12.54 16.95 6.89
C ILE A 64 12.29 17.95 5.75
N ASP A 65 13.35 18.44 5.12
CA ASP A 65 13.20 19.35 3.98
C ASP A 65 12.50 18.66 2.79
N PRO A 66 11.80 19.42 1.93
CA PRO A 66 10.98 18.83 0.87
C PRO A 66 11.77 17.98 -0.14
N ILE A 67 13.04 18.30 -0.41
CA ILE A 67 13.84 17.58 -1.41
C ILE A 67 14.21 16.21 -0.86
N THR A 68 14.73 16.17 0.37
CA THR A 68 15.08 14.91 1.04
C THR A 68 13.84 14.07 1.32
N ARG A 69 12.73 14.68 1.75
CA ARG A 69 11.46 13.99 1.97
C ARG A 69 10.96 13.25 0.72
N ARG A 70 11.00 13.92 -0.45
CA ARG A 70 10.60 13.29 -1.72
C ARG A 70 11.54 12.17 -2.15
N LYS A 71 12.81 12.25 -1.80
CA LYS A 71 13.77 11.15 -1.99
C LYS A 71 13.39 9.95 -1.11
N ILE A 72 13.14 10.18 0.18
CA ILE A 72 12.69 9.13 1.12
C ILE A 72 11.39 8.48 0.63
N GLU A 73 10.39 9.27 0.25
CA GLU A 73 9.12 8.78 -0.31
C GLU A 73 9.34 7.86 -1.52
N LYS A 74 10.22 8.25 -2.45
CA LYS A 74 10.52 7.45 -3.65
C LYS A 74 11.22 6.14 -3.28
N ASP A 75 12.16 6.17 -2.36
CA ASP A 75 12.95 5.01 -1.95
C ASP A 75 12.07 4.03 -1.14
N CYS A 76 11.20 4.52 -0.26
CA CYS A 76 10.16 3.73 0.41
C CYS A 76 9.19 3.09 -0.59
N ASN A 77 8.70 3.85 -1.58
CA ASN A 77 7.82 3.33 -2.63
C ASN A 77 8.48 2.21 -3.44
N LYS A 78 9.77 2.34 -3.74
CA LYS A 78 10.51 1.27 -4.40
C LYS A 78 10.61 0.03 -3.51
N SER A 79 11.01 0.21 -2.25
CA SER A 79 11.16 -0.91 -1.32
C SER A 79 9.83 -1.62 -1.03
N GLN A 80 8.70 -0.90 -0.98
CA GLN A 80 7.39 -1.51 -0.76
C GLN A 80 6.98 -2.39 -1.95
N MET A 81 7.26 -1.96 -3.19
CA MET A 81 6.93 -2.72 -4.38
C MET A 81 7.74 -4.01 -4.44
N GLU A 82 9.05 -3.93 -4.16
CA GLU A 82 9.93 -5.11 -4.06
C GLU A 82 9.46 -6.07 -2.96
N TYR A 83 9.00 -5.55 -1.82
CA TYR A 83 8.48 -6.38 -0.74
C TYR A 83 7.17 -7.08 -1.14
N LEU A 84 6.21 -6.33 -1.69
CA LEU A 84 4.89 -6.83 -2.07
C LEU A 84 4.94 -7.79 -3.27
N GLU A 85 5.90 -7.64 -4.18
CA GLU A 85 6.12 -8.58 -5.29
C GLU A 85 6.45 -9.99 -4.78
N VAL A 86 7.20 -10.08 -3.67
CA VAL A 86 7.63 -11.36 -3.09
C VAL A 86 6.63 -11.91 -2.09
N HIS A 87 6.04 -11.04 -1.25
CA HIS A 87 5.27 -11.48 -0.08
C HIS A 87 3.75 -11.29 -0.25
N GLY A 88 3.33 -10.35 -1.11
CA GLY A 88 1.94 -9.89 -1.16
C GLY A 88 1.43 -9.29 0.16
N GLY A 89 0.14 -9.06 0.21
CA GLY A 89 -0.62 -8.71 1.41
C GLY A 89 -1.48 -9.88 1.91
N LYS A 90 -1.99 -9.74 3.13
CA LYS A 90 -2.81 -10.76 3.79
C LYS A 90 -4.28 -10.57 3.40
N LEU A 91 -4.84 -11.50 2.63
CA LEU A 91 -6.27 -11.47 2.26
C LEU A 91 -7.17 -11.45 3.51
N PHE A 92 -8.24 -10.66 3.46
CA PHE A 92 -9.24 -10.66 4.53
C PHE A 92 -10.06 -11.97 4.55
N PRO A 93 -10.60 -12.36 5.72
CA PRO A 93 -11.43 -13.56 5.83
C PRO A 93 -12.60 -13.55 4.84
N GLY A 94 -12.83 -14.67 4.16
CA GLY A 94 -13.89 -14.81 3.14
C GLY A 94 -13.45 -14.53 1.71
N LEU A 95 -12.23 -14.02 1.52
CA LEU A 95 -11.57 -13.95 0.20
C LEU A 95 -10.71 -15.21 0.03
N ASP A 96 -11.36 -16.36 -0.16
CA ASP A 96 -10.66 -17.56 -0.56
C ASP A 96 -10.31 -17.51 -2.06
N ARG A 97 -9.25 -18.24 -2.43
CA ARG A 97 -8.70 -18.22 -3.79
C ARG A 97 -9.60 -18.97 -4.80
N GLU A 98 -10.61 -19.70 -4.32
CA GLU A 98 -11.42 -20.61 -5.14
C GLU A 98 -12.83 -20.06 -5.44
N SER A 99 -13.43 -19.25 -4.57
CA SER A 99 -14.80 -18.75 -4.73
C SER A 99 -14.93 -17.60 -5.72
N TYR A 100 -13.83 -16.96 -6.06
CA TYR A 100 -13.80 -15.87 -7.02
C TYR A 100 -12.81 -16.25 -8.12
N HIS A 101 -13.25 -16.22 -9.37
CA HIS A 101 -12.33 -16.21 -10.52
C HIS A 101 -11.58 -14.87 -10.55
N ILE A 102 -10.73 -14.65 -9.55
CA ILE A 102 -9.92 -13.45 -9.38
C ILE A 102 -8.76 -13.55 -10.34
N TRP A 103 -8.94 -13.00 -11.53
CA TRP A 103 -7.82 -12.60 -12.35
C TRP A 103 -7.24 -11.33 -11.72
N VAL A 104 -6.22 -11.50 -10.88
CA VAL A 104 -5.40 -10.38 -10.40
C VAL A 104 -4.63 -9.83 -11.59
N LEU A 105 -5.24 -8.91 -12.33
CA LEU A 105 -4.52 -8.08 -13.28
C LEU A 105 -3.83 -6.99 -12.47
N ILE A 106 -2.57 -7.22 -12.09
CA ILE A 106 -1.68 -6.15 -11.63
C ILE A 106 -1.42 -5.27 -12.86
N LEU A 107 -2.28 -4.27 -13.07
CA LEU A 107 -2.03 -3.24 -14.07
C LEU A 107 -0.86 -2.42 -13.56
N GLY A 108 0.30 -2.68 -14.17
CA GLY A 108 1.57 -2.09 -13.78
C GLY A 108 1.42 -0.59 -13.51
N LYS A 109 1.69 -0.23 -12.25
CA LYS A 109 1.89 1.12 -11.68
C LYS A 109 0.78 1.73 -10.82
N SER A 110 -0.33 1.07 -10.55
CA SER A 110 -1.26 1.57 -9.52
C SER A 110 -1.98 0.43 -8.79
N THR A 111 -2.19 0.61 -7.49
CA THR A 111 -2.82 -0.25 -6.47
C THR A 111 -4.27 -0.68 -6.75
N GLN A 112 -4.70 -0.77 -8.00
CA GLN A 112 -6.08 -1.09 -8.37
C GLN A 112 -6.18 -2.46 -9.03
N MET A 113 -7.18 -3.24 -8.60
CA MET A 113 -7.51 -4.55 -9.14
C MET A 113 -8.92 -4.53 -9.71
N VAL A 114 -9.06 -4.90 -10.99
CA VAL A 114 -10.36 -4.92 -11.66
C VAL A 114 -10.93 -6.34 -11.63
N PHE A 115 -12.18 -6.49 -11.20
CA PHE A 115 -12.90 -7.76 -11.17
C PHE A 115 -14.01 -7.75 -12.22
N LEU A 116 -14.07 -8.81 -13.04
CA LEU A 116 -15.21 -9.09 -13.91
C LEU A 116 -16.10 -10.15 -13.24
N LEU A 117 -17.34 -9.78 -12.96
CA LEU A 117 -18.38 -10.73 -12.54
C LEU A 117 -18.93 -11.39 -13.81
N THR A 118 -18.67 -12.69 -13.99
CA THR A 118 -19.29 -13.49 -15.06
C THR A 118 -20.59 -14.11 -14.60
#